data_AF-A0A6P2ABD7-F1
#
_entry.id   AF-A0A6P2ABD7-F1
#
_cell.length_a   1.000
_cell.length_b   1.000
_cell.length_c   1.000
_cell.angle_alpha   90.00
_cell.angle_beta   90.00
_cell.angle_gamma   90.00
#
_symmetry.space_group_name_H-M   'P 1'
#
loop_
_entity.id
_entity.type
_entity.pdbx_description
1 polymer ?
#
loop_
_entity_poly.entity_id
_entity_poly.type
_entity_poly.pdbx_seq_one_letter_code
_entity_poly.pdbx_strand_id
1 'polypeptide(L)' 'MQDDYRPPLADYWDALEARYGSGFSFEGITIDELRQLQAHLREAVEQDPRVTRVEKANLGMVLKHADTVLQRRAGR' A
#
# COMPACT_ATOMS: atom_id res chain seq x y z
N MET A 1 25.33 -9.84 7.29
CA MET A 1 24.58 -8.59 7.47
C MET A 1 23.44 -8.66 6.47
N GLN A 2 22.30 -9.23 6.87
CA GLN A 2 21.06 -8.96 6.13
C GLN A 2 20.75 -7.53 6.50
N ASP A 3 20.99 -6.59 5.58
CA ASP A 3 20.43 -5.25 5.69
C ASP A 3 18.96 -5.39 6.07
N ASP A 4 18.53 -4.79 7.19
CA ASP A 4 17.13 -4.65 7.59
C ASP A 4 16.42 -3.77 6.55
N TYR A 5 16.25 -4.28 5.34
CA TYR A 5 15.62 -3.57 4.27
C TYR A 5 14.14 -3.46 4.59
N ARG A 6 13.74 -2.24 4.92
CA ARG A 6 12.35 -1.88 5.12
C ARG A 6 11.90 -1.04 3.92
N PRO A 7 10.99 -1.55 3.08
CA PRO A 7 10.50 -0.77 1.96
C PRO A 7 9.66 0.40 2.48
N PRO A 8 9.62 1.55 1.78
CA PRO A 8 8.79 2.70 2.17
C PRO A 8 7.32 2.35 2.42
N LEU A 9 6.80 1.34 1.70
CA LEU A 9 5.46 0.81 1.91
C LEU A 9 5.25 0.29 3.34
N ALA A 10 6.25 -0.36 3.94
CA ALA A 10 6.13 -0.91 5.29
C ALA A 10 6.04 0.20 6.34
N ASP A 11 6.84 1.27 6.22
CA ASP A 11 6.76 2.42 7.12
C ASP A 11 5.42 3.15 7.00
N TYR A 12 4.89 3.26 5.78
CA TYR A 12 3.58 3.86 5.57
C TYR A 12 2.44 2.98 6.10
N TRP A 13 2.57 1.65 5.97
CA TRP A 13 1.62 0.70 6.53
C TRP A 13 1.57 0.77 8.06
N ASP A 14 2.73 0.83 8.72
CA ASP A 14 2.83 1.06 10.16
C ASP A 14 2.13 2.35 10.59
N ALA A 15 2.29 3.44 9.83
CA ALA A 15 1.64 4.71 10.14
C ALA A 15 0.11 4.61 10.05
N LEU A 16 -0.42 3.84 9.10
CA LEU A 16 -1.85 3.54 8.99
C LEU A 16 -2.31 2.64 10.14
N GLU A 17 -1.53 1.63 10.51
CA GLU A 17 -1.84 0.75 11.65
C GLU A 17 -1.82 1.51 12.98
N ALA A 18 -0.86 2.42 13.19
CA ALA A 18 -0.83 3.27 14.38
C ALA A 18 -2.05 4.21 14.48
N ARG A 19 -2.60 4.62 13.33
CA ARG A 19 -3.73 5.56 13.28
C ARG A 19 -5.09 4.87 13.37
N TYR A 20 -5.26 3.76 12.65
CA TYR A 20 -6.54 3.08 12.51
C TYR A 20 -6.61 1.76 13.28
N GLY A 21 -5.46 1.16 13.60
CA GLY A 21 -5.33 -0.13 14.27
C GLY A 21 -6.18 -1.20 13.58
N SER A 22 -6.93 -1.94 14.39
CA SER A 22 -7.87 -2.97 13.94
C SER A 22 -9.03 -2.43 13.09
N GLY A 23 -9.24 -1.10 13.05
CA GLY A 23 -10.25 -0.44 12.24
C GLY A 23 -9.79 -0.09 10.82
N PHE A 24 -8.57 -0.44 10.43
CA PHE A 24 -8.07 -0.16 9.09
C PHE A 24 -8.95 -0.80 8.01
N SER A 25 -9.37 0.01 7.05
CA SER A 25 -9.99 -0.45 5.82
C SER A 25 -9.76 0.56 4.70
N PHE A 26 -9.63 0.09 3.45
CA PHE A 26 -9.44 0.95 2.28
C PHE A 26 -10.59 1.97 2.08
N GLU A 27 -11.79 1.62 2.53
CA GLU A 27 -12.96 2.50 2.50
C GLU A 27 -12.99 3.48 3.69
N GLY A 28 -12.37 3.13 4.81
CA GLY A 28 -12.35 3.92 6.05
C GLY A 28 -11.25 4.98 6.13
N ILE A 29 -10.17 4.84 5.36
CA ILE A 29 -9.11 5.86 5.27
C ILE A 29 -9.53 7.03 4.38
N THR A 30 -8.87 8.18 4.50
CA THR A 30 -9.11 9.33 3.62
C THR A 30 -8.68 9.05 2.18
N ILE A 31 -9.18 9.86 1.24
CA ILE A 31 -8.85 9.68 -0.18
C ILE A 31 -7.36 9.95 -0.44
N ASP A 32 -6.76 10.91 0.28
CA ASP A 32 -5.35 11.24 0.15
C ASP A 32 -4.45 10.16 0.76
N GLU A 33 -4.87 9.55 1.86
CA GLU A 33 -4.15 8.40 2.42
C GLU A 33 -4.23 7.17 1.50
N LEU A 34 -5.39 6.96 0.84
CA LEU A 34 -5.56 5.91 -0.14
C LEU A 34 -4.69 6.15 -1.39
N ARG A 35 -4.57 7.39 -1.86
CA ARG A 35 -3.67 7.76 -2.96
C ARG A 35 -2.20 7.53 -2.59
N GLN A 36 -1.80 7.91 -1.38
CA GLN A 36 -0.44 7.65 -0.88
C GLN A 36 -0.16 6.15 -0.76
N LEU A 37 -1.10 5.37 -0.23
CA LEU A 37 -0.99 3.91 -0.16
C LEU A 37 -0.81 3.30 -1.56
N GLN A 38 -1.61 3.75 -2.52
CA GLN A 38 -1.58 3.31 -3.92
C GLN A 38 -0.22 3.64 -4.58
N ALA A 39 0.34 4.81 -4.30
CA ALA A 39 1.67 5.19 -4.77
C ALA A 39 2.79 4.29 -4.19
N HIS A 40 2.79 4.06 -2.87
CA HIS A 40 3.77 3.17 -2.23
C HIS A 40 3.65 1.71 -2.70
N LEU A 41 2.43 1.22 -2.91
CA LEU A 41 2.19 -0.10 -3.49
C LEU A 41 2.74 -0.21 -4.91
N ARG A 42 2.52 0.82 -5.74
CA ARG A 42 3.06 0.85 -7.12
C ARG A 42 4.59 0.85 -7.12
N GLU A 43 5.22 1.66 -6.27
CA GLU A 43 6.68 1.70 -6.15
C GLU A 43 7.25 0.33 -5.75
N ALA A 44 6.68 -0.32 -4.73
CA ALA A 44 7.12 -1.64 -4.28
C ALA A 44 6.95 -2.74 -5.34
N VAL A 45 5.87 -2.69 -6.13
CA VAL A 45 5.60 -3.68 -7.18
C VAL A 45 6.49 -3.44 -8.41
N GLU A 46 6.54 -2.20 -8.91
CA GLU A 46 7.11 -1.90 -10.22
C GLU A 46 8.59 -1.52 -10.15
N GLN A 47 9.00 -0.80 -9.11
CA GLN A 47 10.28 -0.08 -9.08
C GLN A 47 11.29 -0.70 -8.11
N ASP A 48 10.82 -1.32 -7.04
CA ASP A 48 11.69 -1.85 -6.00
C ASP A 48 12.36 -3.18 -6.43
N PRO A 49 13.68 -3.22 -6.63
CA PRO A 49 14.39 -4.45 -7.00
C PRO A 49 14.62 -5.39 -5.82
N ARG A 50 14.40 -4.93 -4.58
CA ARG A 50 14.62 -5.70 -3.35
C ARG A 50 13.38 -6.48 -2.92
N VAL A 51 12.20 -6.08 -3.37
CA VAL A 51 10.96 -6.85 -3.19
C VAL A 51 10.97 -8.08 -4.11
N THR A 52 10.78 -9.26 -3.53
CA THR A 52 10.83 -10.51 -4.27
C THR A 52 9.65 -10.65 -5.23
N ARG A 53 9.78 -11.52 -6.24
CA ARG A 53 8.70 -11.77 -7.21
C ARG A 53 7.38 -12.22 -6.55
N VAL A 54 7.45 -13.00 -5.47
CA VAL A 54 6.27 -13.47 -4.73
C VAL A 54 5.60 -12.31 -3.98
N GLU A 55 6.39 -11.49 -3.30
CA GLU A 55 5.88 -10.30 -2.63
C GLU A 55 5.25 -9.33 -3.63
N LYS A 56 5.86 -9.11 -4.81
CA LYS A 56 5.29 -8.30 -5.88
C LYS A 56 3.93 -8.83 -6.36
N ALA A 57 3.76 -10.14 -6.46
CA ALA A 57 2.47 -10.73 -6.83
C ALA A 57 1.40 -10.47 -5.76
N ASN A 58 1.75 -10.62 -4.49
CA ASN A 58 0.86 -10.33 -3.37
C ASN A 58 0.47 -8.85 -3.30
N LEU A 59 1.47 -7.97 -3.35
CA LEU A 59 1.28 -6.52 -3.36
C LEU A 59 0.52 -6.05 -4.60
N GLY A 60 0.68 -6.72 -5.74
CA GLY A 60 -0.09 -6.43 -6.96
C GLY A 60 -1.60 -6.66 -6.78
N MET A 61 -2.01 -7.67 -6.00
CA MET A 61 -3.42 -7.87 -5.65
C MET A 61 -3.95 -6.74 -4.75
N VAL A 62 -3.13 -6.30 -3.78
CA VAL A 62 -3.47 -5.18 -2.89
C VAL A 62 -3.56 -3.86 -3.67
N LEU A 63 -2.61 -3.60 -4.58
CA LEU A 63 -2.61 -2.44 -5.47
C LEU A 63 -3.89 -2.39 -6.31
N LYS A 64 -4.28 -3.50 -6.93
CA LYS A 64 -5.52 -3.59 -7.71
C LYS A 64 -6.76 -3.26 -6.87
N HIS A 65 -6.78 -3.71 -5.61
CA HIS A 65 -7.87 -3.39 -4.69
C HIS A 65 -7.91 -1.89 -4.34
N ALA A 66 -6.75 -1.30 -4.01
CA ALA A 66 -6.62 0.12 -3.71
C ALA A 66 -7.06 0.99 -4.91
N ASP A 67 -6.63 0.64 -6.13
CA ASP A 67 -7.05 1.29 -7.38
C ASP A 67 -8.58 1.21 -7.57
N THR A 68 -9.19 0.05 -7.33
CA THR A 68 -10.65 -0.14 -7.47
C THR A 68 -11.43 0.74 -6.49
N VAL A 69 -10.98 0.81 -5.23
CA VAL A 69 -11.61 1.65 -4.21
C VAL A 69 -11.43 3.13 -4.57
N LEU A 70 -10.26 3.53 -5.05
CA LEU A 70 -9.98 4.91 -5.44
C LEU A 70 -10.86 5.33 -6.62
N GLN A 71 -10.99 4.50 -7.66
CA GLN A 71 -11.86 4.76 -8.81
C GLN A 71 -13.32 4.90 -8.38
N ARG A 72 -13.80 4.01 -7.50
CA ARG A 72 -15.16 4.07 -6.95
C ARG A 72 -15.42 5.36 -6.18
N ARG A 73 -14.44 5.82 -5.40
CA ARG A 73 -14.56 7.03 -4.57
C ARG A 73 -14.38 8.32 -5.37
N ALA A 74 -13.59 8.32 -6.44
CA ALA A 74 -13.38 9.46 -7.31
C ALA A 74 -14.56 9.72 -8.27
N GLY A 75 -15.40 8.70 -8.54
CA GLY A 75 -16.61 8.82 -9.34
C GLY A 75 -17.87 9.23 -8.55
N ARG A 76 -17.76 9.51 -7.25
CA ARG A 76 -18.84 10.09 -6.43
C ARG A 76 -18.67 11.59 -6.30
#